data_AF-A0A5K0YXG0-F1
#
_entry.id   AF-A0A5K0YXG0-F1
#
_cell.length_a   1.000
_cell.length_b   1.000
_cell.length_c   1.000
_cell.angle_alpha   90.00
_cell.angle_beta   90.00
_cell.angle_gamma   90.00
#
_symmetry.space_group_name_H-M   'P 1'
#
loop_
_entity.id
_entity.type
_entity.pdbx_description
1 polymer ?
#
loop_
_entity_poly.entity_id
_entity_poly.type
_entity_poly.pdbx_seq_one_letter_code
_entity_poly.pdbx_strand_id
1 'polypeptide(L)' 'ATSGIGRETARVLALRGATVIIPTRNRESGLKVKDSILEQVPNAKLDVMEIDLGSLSSVRSFVTTFLDSNYPLNLL' A
#
# COMPACT_ATOMS: atom_id res chain seq x y z
N ALA A 1 -1.01 -2.61 6.89
CA ALA A 1 -2.24 -2.79 6.10
C ALA A 1 -2.51 -4.24 5.67
N THR A 2 -1.79 -5.24 6.18
CA THR A 2 -1.90 -6.65 5.73
C THR A 2 -2.85 -7.51 6.57
N SER A 3 -3.54 -6.93 7.56
CA SER A 3 -4.58 -7.56 8.38
C SER A 3 -5.94 -6.86 8.17
N GLY A 4 -7.01 -7.48 8.67
CA GLY A 4 -8.42 -7.26 8.27
C GLY A 4 -8.82 -5.81 7.93
N ILE A 5 -8.61 -4.85 8.84
CA ILE A 5 -9.05 -3.46 8.63
C ILE A 5 -8.28 -2.79 7.50
N GLY A 6 -6.94 -2.85 7.53
CA GLY A 6 -6.12 -2.17 6.52
C GLY A 6 -6.33 -2.73 5.11
N ARG A 7 -6.57 -4.05 4.99
CA ARG A 7 -6.93 -4.68 3.72
C ARG A 7 -8.26 -4.15 3.19
N GLU A 8 -9.27 -4.09 4.04
CA GLU A 8 -10.60 -3.63 3.65
C GLU A 8 -10.62 -2.13 3.32
N THR A 9 -9.90 -1.31 4.08
CA THR A 9 -9.69 0.10 3.76
C THR A 9 -9.03 0.27 2.39
N ALA A 10 -7.95 -0.47 2.12
CA ALA A 10 -7.27 -0.43 0.82
C ALA A 10 -8.21 -0.84 -0.32
N ARG A 11 -9.01 -1.90 -0.12
CA ARG A 11 -10.00 -2.39 -1.09
C ARG A 11 -11.05 -1.33 -1.41
N VAL A 12 -11.63 -0.69 -0.40
CA VAL A 12 -12.68 0.32 -0.59
C VAL A 12 -12.12 1.59 -1.22
N LEU A 13 -10.93 2.05 -0.82
CA LEU A 13 -10.28 3.20 -1.46
C LEU A 13 -9.98 2.92 -2.94
N ALA A 14 -9.47 1.73 -3.25
CA ALA A 14 -9.22 1.28 -4.61
C ALA A 14 -10.52 1.19 -5.44
N LEU A 15 -11.60 0.67 -4.85
CA LEU A 15 -12.93 0.63 -5.48
C LEU A 15 -13.44 2.03 -5.83
N ARG A 16 -13.06 3.06 -5.07
CA ARG A 16 -13.40 4.47 -5.33
C ARG A 16 -12.42 5.16 -6.29
N GLY A 17 -11.49 4.42 -6.90
CA GLY A 17 -10.55 4.94 -7.90
C GLY A 17 -9.32 5.64 -7.33
N ALA A 18 -9.10 5.56 -6.02
CA ALA A 18 -7.87 6.09 -5.42
C ALA A 18 -6.66 5.25 -5.83
N THR A 19 -5.50 5.90 -5.97
CA THR A 19 -4.21 5.21 -5.96
C THR A 19 -3.87 4.86 -4.51
N VAL A 20 -3.65 3.58 -4.22
CA VAL A 20 -3.38 3.11 -2.86
C VAL A 20 -2.01 2.45 -2.80
N ILE A 21 -1.19 2.93 -1.88
CA ILE A 21 0.06 2.27 -1.50
C ILE A 21 -0.24 1.38 -0.29
N ILE A 22 0.15 0.11 -0.37
CA ILE A 22 -0.02 -0.89 0.68
C ILE A 22 1.32 -1.01 1.42
N PRO A 23 1.49 -0.32 2.56
CA PRO A 23 2.68 -0.47 3.39
C PRO A 23 2.67 -1.82 4.10
N THR A 24 3.79 -2.54 4.02
CA THR A 24 3.97 -3.87 4.63
C THR A 24 5.39 -4.07 5.14
N ARG A 25 5.56 -4.88 6.21
CA ARG A 25 6.89 -5.36 6.65
C ARG A 25 7.43 -6.50 5.78
N ASN A 26 6.56 -7.15 5.02
CA ASN A 26 6.91 -8.28 4.16
C ASN A 26 6.24 -8.08 2.80
N ARG A 27 7.04 -7.84 1.76
CA ARG A 27 6.54 -7.59 0.40
C ARG A 27 5.63 -8.70 -0.14
N GLU A 28 5.96 -9.97 0.10
CA GLU A 28 5.16 -11.10 -0.39
C GLU A 28 3.73 -11.07 0.16
N SER A 29 3.57 -10.81 1.45
CA SER A 29 2.24 -10.66 2.08
C SER A 29 1.47 -9.46 1.51
N GLY A 30 2.16 -8.37 1.18
CA GLY A 30 1.54 -7.20 0.53
C GLY A 30 1.10 -7.50 -0.90
N LEU A 31 1.89 -8.26 -1.66
CA LEU A 31 1.53 -8.69 -3.01
C LEU A 31 0.29 -9.58 -3.00
N LYS A 32 0.18 -10.54 -2.06
CA LYS A 32 -1.04 -11.36 -1.90
C LYS A 32 -2.29 -10.50 -1.64
N VAL A 33 -2.15 -9.42 -0.84
CA VAL A 33 -3.25 -8.49 -0.63
C VAL A 33 -3.60 -7.74 -1.91
N LYS A 34 -2.60 -7.22 -2.62
CA LYS A 34 -2.77 -6.54 -3.92
C LYS A 34 -3.53 -7.44 -4.91
N ASP A 35 -3.07 -8.68 -5.09
CA ASP A 35 -3.68 -9.64 -6.02
C ASP A 35 -5.14 -9.90 -5.64
N SER A 36 -5.43 -10.13 -4.35
CA SER A 36 -6.80 -10.36 -3.88
C SER A 36 -7.74 -9.16 -4.03
N ILE A 37 -7.20 -7.94 -4.07
CA ILE A 37 -7.99 -6.73 -4.34
C ILE A 37 -8.19 -6.58 -5.85
N LEU A 38 -7.18 -6.87 -6.66
CA LEU A 38 -7.27 -6.83 -8.13
C LEU A 38 -8.30 -7.84 -8.67
N GLU A 39 -8.44 -9.00 -8.04
CA GLU A 39 -9.52 -9.96 -8.36
C GLU A 39 -10.93 -9.33 -8.21
N GLN A 40 -11.10 -8.41 -7.27
CA GLN A 40 -12.39 -7.75 -6.99
C GLN A 40 -12.53 -6.39 -7.70
N VAL A 41 -11.42 -5.72 -7.95
CA VAL A 41 -11.34 -4.38 -8.56
C VAL A 41 -10.21 -4.41 -9.61
N PRO A 42 -10.45 -4.96 -10.82
CA PRO A 42 -9.38 -5.25 -11.80
C PRO A 42 -8.57 -4.03 -12.25
N ASN A 43 -9.17 -2.84 -12.21
CA ASN A 43 -8.53 -1.59 -12.64
C ASN A 43 -7.95 -0.76 -11.48
N ALA A 44 -7.83 -1.35 -10.28
CA ALA A 44 -7.30 -0.66 -9.12
C ALA A 44 -5.83 -0.27 -9.31
N LYS A 45 -5.48 0.95 -8.89
CA LYS A 45 -4.10 1.45 -8.89
C LYS A 45 -3.45 1.15 -7.54
N LEU A 46 -2.74 0.04 -7.46
CA LEU A 46 -2.17 -0.47 -6.21
C LEU A 46 -0.66 -0.64 -6.32
N ASP A 47 0.07 -0.08 -5.35
CA ASP A 47 1.50 -0.31 -5.18
C ASP A 47 1.80 -0.91 -3.81
N VAL A 48 2.86 -1.72 -3.73
CA VAL A 48 3.31 -2.35 -2.49
C VAL A 48 4.70 -1.84 -2.17
N MET A 49 4.84 -1.23 -1.01
CA MET A 49 6.09 -0.64 -0.52
C MET A 49 6.42 -1.19 0.86
N GLU A 50 7.70 -1.52 1.08
CA GLU A 50 8.14 -2.08 2.35
C GLU A 50 8.41 -0.99 3.37
N ILE A 51 7.92 -1.20 4.59
CA ILE A 51 8.19 -0.33 5.73
C ILE A 51 8.07 -1.12 7.03
N ASP A 52 9.05 -0.93 7.90
CA ASP A 52 8.98 -1.32 9.30
C ASP A 52 8.87 -0.07 10.18
N LEU A 53 7.69 0.13 10.77
CA LEU A 53 7.40 1.27 11.64
C LEU A 53 8.15 1.22 12.97
N GLY A 54 8.71 0.05 13.35
CA GLY A 54 9.62 -0.05 14.50
C GLY A 54 11.02 0.51 14.23
N SER A 55 11.35 0.83 12.97
CA SER A 55 12.69 1.24 12.55
C SER A 55 12.66 2.57 11.79
N LEU A 56 13.20 3.63 12.41
CA LEU A 56 13.26 4.95 11.77
C LEU A 56 14.13 4.97 10.49
N SER A 57 15.12 4.10 10.37
CA SER A 57 15.88 3.96 9.12
C SER A 57 15.01 3.38 8.01
N SER A 58 14.17 2.38 8.32
CA SER A 58 13.19 1.84 7.37
C SER A 58 12.17 2.89 6.95
N VAL A 59 11.64 3.66 7.90
CA VAL A 59 10.72 4.77 7.60
C VAL A 59 11.36 5.78 6.63
N ARG A 60 12.61 6.18 6.87
CA ARG A 60 13.32 7.11 5.96
C ARG A 60 13.49 6.53 4.55
N SER A 61 13.88 5.26 4.43
CA SER A 61 14.01 4.60 3.12
C SER A 61 12.67 4.49 2.38
N PHE A 62 11.58 4.21 3.11
CA PHE A 62 10.23 4.22 2.55
C PHE A 62 9.86 5.61 2.03
N VAL A 63 10.12 6.66 2.82
CA VAL A 63 9.82 8.04 2.42
C VAL A 63 10.58 8.43 1.14
N THR A 64 11.85 8.08 1.01
CA THR A 64 12.60 8.31 -0.24
C THR A 64 11.90 7.63 -1.43
N THR A 65 11.58 6.34 -1.29
CA THR A 65 10.88 5.57 -2.34
C THR A 65 9.51 6.17 -2.68
N PHE A 66 8.76 6.62 -1.68
CA PHE A 66 7.47 7.26 -1.86
C PHE A 66 7.61 8.59 -2.63
N LEU A 67 8.57 9.43 -2.27
CA LEU A 67 8.80 10.70 -2.96
C LEU A 67 9.22 10.48 -4.42
N ASP A 68 10.04 9.47 -4.69
CA ASP A 68 10.47 9.12 -6.06
C ASP A 68 9.30 8.60 -6.93
N SER A 69 8.24 8.07 -6.32
CA SER A 69 7.03 7.66 -7.05
C SER A 69 6.21 8.83 -7.58
N ASN A 70 6.48 10.05 -7.09
CA ASN A 70 5.80 11.29 -7.47
C ASN A 70 4.27 11.26 -7.27
N TYR A 71 3.77 10.39 -6.39
CA TYR A 71 2.37 10.40 -5.97
C TYR A 71 2.14 11.48 -4.90
N PRO A 72 1.01 12.21 -4.93
CA PRO A 72 0.63 13.08 -3.84
C PRO A 72 0.16 12.25 -2.63
N LEU A 73 0.53 12.67 -1.41
CA LEU A 73 -0.05 12.10 -0.19
C LEU A 73 -1.36 12.83 0.13
N ASN A 74 -2.50 12.16 -0.04
CA ASN A 74 -3.82 12.76 0.23
C ASN A 74 -4.43 12.27 1.54
N LEU A 75 -4.16 11.02 1.92
CA LEU A 75 -4.66 10.36 3.13
C LEU A 75 -3.55 9.45 3.67
N LEU A 76 -3.42 9.34 5.00
CA LEU A 76 -2.49 8.48 5.71
C LEU A 76 -3.22 7.59 6.71
#